data_AF-A0A7V1JJP9-F1
#
_entry.id   AF-A0A7V1JJP9-F1
#
_cell.length_a   1.000
_cell.length_b   1.000
_cell.length_c   1.000
_cell.angle_alpha   90.00
_cell.angle_beta   90.00
_cell.angle_gamma   90.00
#
_symmetry.space_group_name_H-M   'P 1'
#
loop_
_entity.id
_entity.type
_entity.pdbx_description
1 polymer ?
#
loop_
_entity_poly.entity_id
_entity_poly.type
_entity_poly.pdbx_seq_one_letter_code
_entity_poly.pdbx_strand_id
1 'polypeptide(L)'
;ASAAAVYFRDHLQDLAGYGYAAVFLVGLVSNATIILPIPGLAVSSLMGGVFSPWLVGLVAGVGQALGELSGYMVGYSSQTLVDRGPAYDRLSGWMRQHGGLTIFVLALVPNPVFDLGGIAAGAFRFPIWKFLISCTAGKVIKNITFALVGYYGTETIFHLLEGS
;
A
#
# COMPACT_ATOMS: atom_id res chain seq x y z
N ALA A 1 -19.28 4.19 -36.25
CA ALA A 1 -18.20 4.26 -35.25
C ALA A 1 -18.68 4.17 -33.78
N SER A 2 -19.95 4.45 -33.47
CA SER A 2 -20.42 4.60 -32.09
C SER A 2 -20.82 3.30 -31.36
N ALA A 3 -21.35 2.29 -32.06
CA ALA A 3 -21.79 1.04 -31.42
C ALA A 3 -20.62 0.11 -31.03
N ALA A 4 -19.60 0.02 -31.88
CA ALA A 4 -18.37 -0.74 -31.59
C ALA A 4 -17.59 -0.13 -30.41
N ALA A 5 -17.57 1.20 -30.29
CA ALA A 5 -16.92 1.91 -29.18
C ALA A 5 -17.68 1.82 -27.84
N VAL A 6 -18.97 1.47 -27.86
CA VAL A 6 -19.75 1.19 -26.64
C VAL A 6 -19.59 -0.28 -26.24
N TYR A 7 -19.67 -1.21 -27.21
CA TYR A 7 -19.43 -2.63 -26.96
C TYR A 7 -18.01 -2.94 -26.46
N PHE A 8 -16.99 -2.25 -27.01
CA PHE A 8 -15.62 -2.35 -26.50
C PHE A 8 -15.48 -1.71 -25.10
N ARG A 9 -16.28 -0.67 -24.79
CA ARG A 9 -16.23 -0.01 -23.48
C ARG A 9 -16.72 -0.90 -22.36
N ASP A 10 -17.80 -1.67 -22.59
CA ASP A 10 -18.35 -2.58 -21.57
C ASP A 10 -17.37 -3.72 -21.26
N HIS A 11 -16.76 -4.33 -22.29
CA HIS A 11 -15.71 -5.34 -22.07
C HIS A 11 -14.45 -4.76 -21.42
N LEU A 12 -14.08 -3.52 -21.74
CA LEU A 12 -12.95 -2.84 -21.10
C LEU A 12 -13.25 -2.47 -19.63
N GLN A 13 -14.50 -2.17 -19.28
CA GLN A 13 -14.90 -1.92 -17.89
C GLN A 13 -14.84 -3.19 -17.05
N ASP A 14 -15.28 -4.33 -17.59
CA ASP A 14 -15.15 -5.63 -16.92
C ASP A 14 -13.66 -6.00 -16.74
N LEU A 15 -12.85 -5.87 -17.78
CA LEU A 15 -11.39 -6.09 -17.71
C LEU A 15 -10.69 -5.12 -16.75
N ALA A 16 -11.12 -3.87 -16.68
CA ALA A 16 -10.60 -2.90 -15.72
C ALA A 16 -10.95 -3.28 -14.28
N GLY A 17 -12.16 -3.79 -14.04
CA GLY A 17 -12.57 -4.35 -12.76
C GLY A 17 -11.64 -5.47 -12.29
N TYR A 18 -11.28 -6.40 -13.18
CA TYR A 18 -10.30 -7.45 -12.90
C TYR A 18 -8.89 -6.88 -12.63
N GLY A 19 -8.49 -5.81 -13.33
CA GLY A 19 -7.23 -5.10 -13.09
C GLY A 19 -7.15 -4.50 -11.68
N TYR A 20 -8.19 -3.78 -11.24
CA TYR A 20 -8.25 -3.23 -9.88
C TYR A 20 -8.35 -4.33 -8.81
N ALA A 21 -9.11 -5.41 -9.07
CA ALA A 21 -9.16 -6.56 -8.16
C ALA A 21 -7.80 -7.24 -8.02
N ALA A 22 -7.03 -7.38 -9.10
CA ALA A 22 -5.67 -7.91 -9.04
C ALA A 22 -4.75 -6.99 -8.23
N VAL A 23 -4.82 -5.67 -8.42
CA VAL A 23 -4.07 -4.68 -7.63
C VAL A 23 -4.41 -4.79 -6.14
N PHE A 24 -5.69 -4.96 -5.81
CA PHE A 24 -6.15 -5.16 -4.43
C PHE A 24 -5.54 -6.42 -3.81
N LEU A 25 -5.66 -7.57 -4.50
CA LEU A 25 -5.18 -8.86 -4.02
C LEU A 25 -3.67 -8.89 -3.89
N VAL A 26 -2.95 -8.33 -4.87
CA VAL A 26 -1.50 -8.15 -4.78
C VAL A 26 -1.15 -7.24 -3.60
N GLY A 27 -1.88 -6.15 -3.40
CA GLY A 27 -1.71 -5.29 -2.23
C GLY A 27 -1.89 -6.05 -0.92
N LEU A 28 -2.94 -6.86 -0.83
CA LEU A 28 -3.25 -7.71 0.33
C LEU A 28 -2.12 -8.70 0.64
N VAL A 29 -1.53 -9.30 -0.40
CA VAL A 29 -0.47 -10.32 -0.26
C VAL A 29 0.94 -9.73 -0.20
N SER A 30 1.18 -8.52 -0.70
CA SER A 30 2.52 -7.93 -0.79
C SER A 30 3.21 -7.74 0.56
N ASN A 31 2.44 -7.62 1.64
CA ASN A 31 2.98 -7.54 3.00
C ASN A 31 3.27 -8.91 3.63
N ALA A 32 2.96 -10.02 2.95
CA ALA A 32 3.23 -11.38 3.42
C ALA A 32 4.64 -11.89 3.04
N THR A 33 5.32 -11.26 2.07
CA THR A 33 6.64 -11.67 1.60
C THR A 33 7.75 -10.77 2.17
N ILE A 34 8.30 -11.20 3.32
CA ILE A 34 9.33 -10.52 4.13
C ILE A 34 10.65 -10.19 3.37
N ILE A 35 10.87 -10.74 2.18
CA ILE A 35 12.21 -10.77 1.55
C ILE A 35 12.37 -9.82 0.35
N LEU A 36 11.29 -9.32 -0.25
CA LEU A 36 11.36 -8.35 -1.34
C LEU A 36 10.22 -7.33 -1.19
N PRO A 37 10.49 -6.10 -0.72
CA PRO A 37 9.50 -5.00 -0.66
C PRO A 37 9.10 -4.43 -2.04
N ILE A 38 9.52 -5.09 -3.12
CA ILE A 38 9.38 -4.65 -4.51
C ILE A 38 8.02 -5.00 -5.17
N PRO A 39 7.32 -6.13 -4.89
CA PRO A 39 6.13 -6.54 -5.63
C PRO A 39 5.00 -5.51 -5.59
N GLY A 40 4.63 -5.01 -4.41
CA GLY A 40 3.47 -4.13 -4.26
C GLY A 40 3.66 -2.72 -4.83
N LEU A 41 4.87 -2.16 -4.65
CA LEU A 41 5.21 -0.84 -5.18
C LEU A 41 5.43 -0.88 -6.70
N ALA A 42 6.11 -1.92 -7.20
CA ALA A 42 6.30 -2.11 -8.64
C ALA A 42 4.96 -2.32 -9.36
N VAL A 43 4.05 -3.11 -8.77
CA VAL A 43 2.71 -3.29 -9.33
C VAL A 43 1.92 -1.99 -9.32
N SER A 44 2.03 -1.17 -8.27
CA SER A 44 1.36 0.16 -8.26
C SER A 44 1.91 1.09 -9.34
N SER A 45 3.23 1.11 -9.57
CA SER A 45 3.84 1.89 -10.64
C SER A 45 3.45 1.38 -12.04
N LEU A 46 3.56 0.08 -12.30
CA LEU A 46 3.20 -0.51 -13.59
C LEU A 46 1.71 -0.30 -13.91
N MET A 47 0.83 -0.55 -12.93
CA MET A 47 -0.61 -0.40 -13.12
C MET A 47 -1.02 1.07 -13.16
N GLY A 48 -0.27 1.97 -12.53
CA GLY A 48 -0.48 3.42 -12.65
C GLY A 48 -0.22 3.97 -14.06
N GLY A 49 0.61 3.31 -14.87
CA GLY A 49 0.81 3.65 -16.29
C GLY A 49 -0.29 3.13 -17.22
N VAL A 50 -1.12 2.19 -16.75
CA VAL A 50 -2.18 1.54 -17.57
C VAL A 50 -3.58 1.99 -17.13
N PHE A 51 -3.77 2.19 -15.83
CA PHE A 51 -5.05 2.55 -15.20
C PHE A 51 -4.95 3.91 -14.49
N SER A 52 -6.09 4.43 -14.02
CA SER A 52 -6.09 5.65 -13.22
C SER A 52 -5.19 5.51 -11.97
N PRO A 53 -4.11 6.30 -11.83
CA PRO A 53 -3.13 6.16 -10.75
C PRO A 53 -3.76 6.41 -9.37
N TRP A 54 -4.80 7.25 -9.31
CA TRP A 54 -5.58 7.52 -8.10
C TRP A 54 -6.32 6.27 -7.60
N LEU A 55 -6.99 5.56 -8.50
CA LEU A 55 -7.73 4.34 -8.17
C LEU A 55 -6.78 3.18 -7.87
N VAL A 56 -5.69 3.04 -8.63
CA VAL A 56 -4.64 2.06 -8.35
C VAL A 56 -4.07 2.27 -6.95
N GLY A 57 -3.68 3.50 -6.63
CA GLY A 57 -3.11 3.83 -5.32
C GLY A 57 -4.11 3.64 -4.17
N LEU A 58 -5.38 3.98 -4.38
CA LEU A 58 -6.44 3.73 -3.40
C LEU A 58 -6.63 2.24 -3.13
N VAL A 59 -6.83 1.46 -4.19
CA VAL A 59 -7.13 0.02 -4.10
C VAL A 59 -5.94 -0.77 -3.57
N ALA A 60 -4.72 -0.45 -4.04
CA ALA A 60 -3.48 -1.03 -3.53
C ALA A 60 -3.28 -0.68 -2.05
N GLY A 61 -3.49 0.59 -1.68
CA GLY A 61 -3.31 1.06 -0.30
C GLY A 61 -4.26 0.39 0.68
N VAL A 62 -5.54 0.26 0.31
CA VAL A 62 -6.54 -0.47 1.12
C VAL A 62 -6.20 -1.95 1.23
N GLY A 63 -5.85 -2.60 0.12
CA GLY A 63 -5.43 -4.01 0.13
C GLY A 63 -4.25 -4.24 1.06
N GLN A 64 -3.20 -3.43 0.94
CA GLN A 64 -2.02 -3.51 1.80
C GLN A 64 -2.31 -3.22 3.27
N ALA A 65 -3.25 -2.32 3.58
CA ALA A 65 -3.63 -2.02 4.98
C ALA A 65 -4.41 -3.19 5.60
N LEU A 66 -5.28 -3.84 4.83
CA LEU A 66 -5.96 -5.06 5.26
C LEU A 66 -4.96 -6.22 5.42
N GLY A 67 -3.97 -6.33 4.54
CA GLY A 67 -2.90 -7.32 4.66
C GLY A 67 -2.12 -7.17 5.97
N GLU A 68 -1.89 -5.93 6.41
CA GLU A 68 -1.21 -5.64 7.69
C GLU A 68 -2.03 -5.98 8.94
N LEU A 69 -3.33 -6.20 8.83
CA LEU A 69 -4.12 -6.69 9.97
C LEU A 69 -3.59 -8.03 10.47
N SER A 70 -3.04 -8.87 9.58
CA SER A 70 -2.38 -10.12 9.96
C SER A 70 -1.24 -9.87 10.94
N GLY A 71 -0.35 -8.93 10.62
CA GLY A 71 0.72 -8.47 11.51
C GLY A 71 0.18 -7.86 12.80
N TYR A 72 -0.87 -7.03 12.72
CA TYR A 72 -1.53 -6.49 13.91
C TYR A 72 -2.01 -7.59 14.87
N MET A 73 -2.64 -8.64 14.36
CA MET A 73 -3.10 -9.78 15.17
C MET A 73 -1.93 -10.55 15.80
N VAL A 74 -0.84 -10.77 15.04
CA VAL A 74 0.38 -11.39 15.54
C VAL A 74 0.96 -10.57 16.69
N GLY A 75 1.10 -9.26 16.52
CA GLY A 75 1.60 -8.36 17.56
C GLY A 75 0.70 -8.28 18.79
N TYR A 76 -0.62 -8.29 18.57
CA TYR A 76 -1.60 -8.30 19.66
C TYR A 76 -1.52 -9.56 20.51
N SER A 77 -1.26 -10.70 19.87
CA SER A 77 -1.17 -12.02 20.52
C SER A 77 0.20 -12.28 21.15
N SER A 78 1.27 -11.75 20.55
CA SER A 78 2.66 -12.04 20.91
C SER A 78 3.43 -10.75 21.24
N GLN A 79 3.19 -10.20 22.44
CA GLN A 79 3.97 -9.06 22.97
C GLN A 79 5.46 -9.38 23.15
N THR A 80 5.85 -10.66 23.13
CA THR A 80 7.23 -11.14 23.33
C THR A 80 8.08 -11.16 22.07
N LEU A 81 7.50 -11.02 20.88
CA LEU A 81 8.26 -11.00 19.62
C LEU A 81 8.91 -9.65 19.32
N VAL A 82 8.61 -8.61 20.11
CA VAL A 82 9.16 -7.27 19.92
C VAL A 82 10.36 -7.06 20.84
N ASP A 83 11.54 -6.90 20.24
CA ASP A 83 12.78 -6.64 20.97
C ASP A 83 12.67 -5.34 21.76
N ARG A 84 12.84 -5.42 23.09
CA ARG A 84 12.79 -4.29 24.02
C ARG A 84 14.09 -3.49 24.01
N GLY A 85 14.41 -2.91 22.86
CA GLY A 85 15.57 -2.02 22.67
C GLY A 85 15.20 -0.53 22.74
N PRO A 86 16.20 0.37 22.62
CA PRO A 86 15.97 1.83 22.64
C PRO A 86 15.04 2.33 21.53
N ALA A 87 14.96 1.62 20.40
CA ALA A 87 14.00 1.90 19.34
C ALA A 87 12.55 1.59 19.76
N TYR A 88 12.33 0.50 20.52
CA TYR A 88 11.02 0.15 21.07
C TYR A 88 10.54 1.20 22.06
N ASP A 89 11.42 1.66 22.96
CA ASP A 89 11.05 2.69 23.94
C ASP A 89 10.68 4.02 23.26
N ARG A 90 11.44 4.41 22.23
CA ARG A 90 11.13 5.61 21.43
C ARG A 90 9.80 5.48 20.69
N LEU A 91 9.56 4.32 20.06
CA LEU A 91 8.29 4.03 19.38
C LEU A 91 7.13 3.99 20.38
N SER A 92 7.34 3.46 21.58
CA SER A 92 6.34 3.45 22.64
C SER A 92 5.95 4.86 23.09
N GLY A 93 6.95 5.76 23.21
CA GLY A 93 6.73 7.16 23.53
C GLY A 93 5.91 7.87 22.46
N TRP A 94 6.25 7.65 21.18
CA TRP A 94 5.51 8.18 20.05
C TRP A 94 4.10 7.62 19.94
N MET A 95 3.92 6.31 20.16
CA MET A 95 2.62 5.65 20.22
C MET A 95 1.71 6.22 21.30
N ARG A 96 2.25 6.49 22.50
CA ARG A 96 1.51 7.07 23.62
C ARG A 96 1.06 8.51 23.36
N GLN A 97 1.90 9.31 22.71
CA GLN A 97 1.59 10.72 22.46
C GLN A 97 0.76 10.92 21.18
N HIS A 98 1.09 10.20 20.10
CA HIS A 98 0.57 10.43 18.76
C HIS A 98 0.39 9.14 17.93
N GLY A 99 -0.19 8.09 18.51
CA GLY A 99 -0.25 6.77 17.87
C GLY A 99 -0.77 6.74 16.42
N GLY A 100 -1.85 7.47 16.12
CA GLY A 100 -2.36 7.54 14.75
C GLY A 100 -1.37 8.17 13.76
N LEU A 101 -0.70 9.26 14.15
CA LEU A 101 0.29 9.94 13.32
C LEU A 101 1.55 9.08 13.16
N THR A 102 1.97 8.40 14.21
CA THR A 102 3.10 7.46 14.14
C THR A 102 2.83 6.35 13.14
N ILE A 103 1.66 5.69 13.19
CA ILE A 103 1.28 4.65 12.21
C ILE A 103 1.23 5.22 10.80
N PHE A 104 0.66 6.41 10.62
CA PHE A 104 0.59 7.07 9.33
C PHE A 104 1.99 7.35 8.74
N VAL A 105 2.90 7.91 9.54
CA VAL A 105 4.29 8.17 9.11
C VAL A 105 5.03 6.87 8.83
N LEU A 106 4.86 5.84 9.66
CA LEU A 106 5.44 4.52 9.40
C LEU A 106 4.92 3.93 8.08
N ALA A 107 3.64 4.08 7.77
CA ALA A 107 3.05 3.56 6.53
C ALA A 107 3.53 4.30 5.26
N LEU A 108 3.92 5.57 5.40
CA LEU A 108 4.46 6.40 4.31
C LEU A 108 5.90 6.05 3.96
N VAL A 109 6.75 5.78 4.95
CA VAL A 109 8.18 5.55 4.73
C VAL A 109 8.38 4.10 4.26
N PRO A 110 8.94 3.85 3.05
CA PRO A 110 9.33 2.52 2.64
C PRO A 110 10.56 2.10 3.46
N ASN A 111 10.37 1.44 4.61
CA ASN A 111 11.48 1.03 5.46
C ASN A 111 11.38 -0.45 5.93
N PRO A 112 12.29 -1.34 5.49
CA PRO A 112 12.31 -2.75 5.91
C PRO A 112 12.66 -2.96 7.39
N VAL A 113 13.25 -1.96 8.06
CA VAL A 113 13.66 -2.06 9.48
C VAL A 113 12.47 -1.82 10.43
N PHE A 114 11.44 -1.11 9.97
CA PHE A 114 10.23 -0.77 10.71
C PHE A 114 8.97 -1.45 10.15
N ASP A 115 9.12 -2.39 9.22
CA ASP A 115 8.04 -3.03 8.42
C ASP A 115 7.04 -3.89 9.22
N LEU A 116 7.06 -3.71 10.53
CA LEU A 116 6.18 -4.30 11.52
C LEU A 116 5.22 -3.27 12.09
N GLY A 117 4.87 -2.20 11.36
CA GLY A 117 3.90 -1.19 11.80
C GLY A 117 2.61 -1.81 12.35
N GLY A 118 2.10 -2.85 11.67
CA GLY A 118 1.01 -3.70 12.15
C GLY A 118 1.35 -4.41 13.47
N ILE A 119 2.44 -5.19 13.52
CA ILE A 119 2.86 -5.93 14.74
C ILE A 119 3.10 -4.98 15.92
N ALA A 120 3.76 -3.84 15.71
CA ALA A 120 4.00 -2.84 16.74
C ALA A 120 2.67 -2.25 17.25
N ALA A 121 1.78 -1.82 16.35
CA ALA A 121 0.45 -1.34 16.73
C ALA A 121 -0.34 -2.40 17.51
N GLY A 122 -0.24 -3.67 17.11
CA GLY A 122 -0.82 -4.81 17.82
C GLY A 122 -0.22 -5.01 19.21
N ALA A 123 1.11 -5.00 19.33
CA ALA A 123 1.83 -5.19 20.58
C ALA A 123 1.49 -4.11 21.61
N PHE A 124 1.31 -2.86 21.16
CA PHE A 124 0.85 -1.74 21.98
C PHE A 124 -0.68 -1.70 22.20
N ARG A 125 -1.43 -2.67 21.65
CA ARG A 125 -2.90 -2.75 21.69
C ARG A 125 -3.58 -1.47 21.19
N PHE A 126 -3.02 -0.86 20.15
CA PHE A 126 -3.57 0.36 19.57
C PHE A 126 -4.94 0.08 18.92
N PRO A 127 -5.97 0.93 19.08
CA PRO A 127 -7.31 0.61 18.59
C PRO A 127 -7.35 0.29 17.09
N ILE A 128 -7.87 -0.88 16.72
CA ILE A 128 -7.83 -1.43 15.35
C ILE A 128 -8.39 -0.47 14.29
N TRP A 129 -9.47 0.25 14.60
CA TRP A 129 -10.06 1.22 13.68
C TRP A 129 -9.16 2.43 13.46
N LYS A 130 -8.46 2.92 14.50
CA LYS A 130 -7.49 4.01 14.37
C LYS A 130 -6.27 3.55 13.59
N PHE A 131 -5.83 2.31 13.83
CA PHE A 131 -4.76 1.69 13.04
C PHE A 131 -5.15 1.61 11.57
N LEU A 132 -6.32 1.07 11.25
CA LEU A 132 -6.79 0.93 9.87
C LEU A 132 -6.89 2.27 9.16
N ILE A 133 -7.49 3.29 9.78
CA ILE A 133 -7.62 4.61 9.16
C ILE A 133 -6.25 5.22 8.88
N SER A 134 -5.37 5.25 9.89
CA SER A 134 -4.03 5.84 9.75
C SER A 134 -3.13 5.07 8.79
N CYS A 135 -3.15 3.74 8.86
CA CYS A 135 -2.37 2.87 7.97
C CYS A 135 -2.88 2.98 6.54
N THR A 136 -4.19 2.89 6.31
CA THR A 136 -4.79 3.03 4.98
C THR A 136 -4.44 4.39 4.38
N ALA A 137 -4.59 5.49 5.13
CA ALA A 137 -4.25 6.82 4.63
C ALA A 137 -2.77 6.92 4.18
N GLY A 138 -1.83 6.44 5.00
CA GLY A 138 -0.42 6.46 4.66
C GLY A 138 -0.10 5.59 3.43
N LYS A 139 -0.67 4.37 3.38
CA LYS A 139 -0.47 3.45 2.26
C LYS A 139 -1.10 3.94 0.97
N VAL A 140 -2.28 4.54 1.02
CA VAL A 140 -2.94 5.12 -0.17
C VAL A 140 -2.07 6.23 -0.74
N ILE A 141 -1.59 7.17 0.08
CA ILE A 141 -0.71 8.25 -0.38
C ILE A 141 0.56 7.66 -1.00
N LYS A 142 1.21 6.71 -0.31
CA LYS A 142 2.42 6.04 -0.82
C LYS A 142 2.17 5.39 -2.19
N ASN A 143 1.13 4.56 -2.32
CA ASN A 143 0.86 3.86 -3.58
C ASN A 143 0.39 4.82 -4.69
N ILE A 144 -0.31 5.91 -4.38
CA ILE A 144 -0.60 6.99 -5.34
C ILE A 144 0.70 7.60 -5.85
N THR A 145 1.64 7.95 -4.97
CA THR A 145 2.93 8.52 -5.39
C THR A 145 3.66 7.57 -6.36
N PHE A 146 3.73 6.28 -6.03
CA PHE A 146 4.37 5.29 -6.91
C PHE A 146 3.60 5.06 -8.21
N ALA A 147 2.26 5.09 -8.18
CA ALA A 147 1.43 4.99 -9.38
C ALA A 147 1.61 6.21 -10.30
N LEU A 148 1.72 7.42 -9.74
CA LEU A 148 2.00 8.64 -10.49
C LEU A 148 3.40 8.61 -11.11
N VAL A 149 4.41 8.13 -10.39
CA VAL A 149 5.77 7.91 -10.95
C VAL A 149 5.71 6.97 -12.15
N GLY A 150 4.93 5.89 -12.06
CA GLY A 150 4.70 4.98 -13.18
C GLY A 150 4.00 5.65 -14.37
N TYR A 151 2.92 6.39 -14.10
CA TYR A 151 2.15 7.14 -15.11
C TYR A 151 3.03 8.10 -15.92
N TYR A 152 3.80 8.97 -15.25
CA TYR A 152 4.70 9.91 -15.93
C TYR A 152 5.93 9.23 -16.52
N GLY A 153 6.40 8.14 -15.92
CA GLY A 153 7.49 7.34 -16.44
C GLY A 153 7.15 6.71 -17.79
N THR A 154 5.93 6.19 -17.95
CA THR A 154 5.46 5.64 -19.23
C THR A 154 5.36 6.73 -20.30
N GLU A 155 4.78 7.90 -20.00
CA GLU A 155 4.71 9.00 -20.98
C GLU A 155 6.09 9.42 -21.50
N THR A 156 7.10 9.46 -20.63
CA THR A 156 8.48 9.83 -21.00
C THR A 156 9.11 8.80 -21.95
N ILE A 157 8.87 7.50 -21.71
CA ILE A 157 9.40 6.41 -22.55
C ILE A 157 8.71 6.43 -23.93
N PHE A 158 7.41 6.65 -23.99
CA PHE A 158 6.68 6.74 -25.26
C PHE A 158 7.14 7.94 -26.11
N HIS A 159 7.38 9.10 -25.50
CA HIS A 159 7.93 10.26 -26.20
C HIS A 159 9.35 10.04 -26.75
N LEU A 160 10.17 9.23 -26.09
CA LEU A 160 11.51 8.88 -26.59
C LEU A 160 11.48 7.86 -27.74
N LEU A 161 10.45 7.01 -27.81
CA LEU A 161 10.27 6.00 -28.86
C LEU A 161 9.57 6.54 -30.11
N GLU A 162 8.69 7.54 -29.97
CA GLU A 162 8.07 8.22 -31.13
C GLU A 162 8.97 9.32 -31.73
N GLY A 163 10.07 9.67 -31.05
CA GLY A 163 11.04 10.68 -31.48
C GLY A 163 12.27 10.15 -32.24
N SER A 164 12.32 8.87 -32.58
CA SER A 164 13.39 8.21 -33.38
C SER A 164 12.85 7.63 -34.68
#